data_AF-A0A218V3W4-F1
#
_entry.id   AF-A0A218V3W4-F1
#
_cell.length_a   1.000
_cell.length_b   1.000
_cell.length_c   1.000
_cell.angle_alpha   90.00
_cell.angle_beta   90.00
_cell.angle_gamma   90.00
#
_symmetry.space_group_name_H-M   'P 1'
#
loop_
_entity.id
_entity.type
_entity.pdbx_description
1 polymer ?
#
loop_
_entity_poly.entity_id
_entity_poly.type
_entity_poly.pdbx_seq_one_letter_code
_entity_poly.pdbx_strand_id
1 'polypeptide(L)'
;MNPEEPELWARGSATDAFPARLSPGPAADAGAEEAEPRPMAAGGGLGLLPFLRLLGQLKRVPRTGWVYRNVAEPESVSDHMYRMAMMALVTEDKSLNKDRCIRLALVHDMAECIVGDIAPADNIPKEEKHRREETAMQQLTHLLSEDLRREIYELWEEYENQSSAEAKFVKQLDQCEMILQAFEYEELEKTPGRLQDFFDSTAGKFVHPEILQLVSLINTEREKRIADASHPHS
;
A
#
# COMPACT_ATOMS: atom_id res chain seq x y z
N MET A 1 -50.98 14.79 4.50
CA MET A 1 -50.60 14.43 3.12
C MET A 1 -49.09 14.51 3.07
N ASN A 2 -48.47 13.46 3.58
CA ASN A 2 -47.90 12.32 2.85
C ASN A 2 -46.48 12.65 2.32
N PRO A 3 -45.43 12.16 3.00
CA PRO A 3 -44.09 12.05 2.44
C PRO A 3 -44.02 10.80 1.57
N GLU A 4 -43.30 10.82 0.46
CA GLU A 4 -42.96 9.59 -0.27
C GLU A 4 -41.44 9.36 -0.25
N GLU A 5 -41.12 8.09 0.01
CA GLU A 5 -39.87 7.47 0.44
C GLU A 5 -38.85 7.29 -0.69
N PRO A 6 -37.66 6.77 -0.35
CA PRO A 6 -37.08 5.70 -1.18
C PRO A 6 -36.69 4.48 -0.32
N GLU A 7 -37.45 3.39 -0.46
CA GLU A 7 -37.01 2.04 -0.09
C GLU A 7 -36.78 1.20 -1.36
N LEU A 8 -35.54 0.81 -1.64
CA LEU A 8 -35.23 -0.32 -2.52
C LEU A 8 -33.90 -0.99 -2.12
N TRP A 9 -33.95 -1.89 -1.14
CA TRP A 9 -33.19 -3.14 -1.18
C TRP A 9 -33.89 -4.21 -0.32
N ALA A 10 -34.93 -4.82 -0.91
CA ALA A 10 -35.56 -5.99 -0.32
C ALA A 10 -34.81 -7.27 -0.75
N ARG A 11 -34.65 -8.12 0.25
CA ARG A 11 -34.05 -9.46 0.28
C ARG A 11 -34.67 -10.41 -0.75
N GLY A 12 -33.87 -11.34 -1.25
CA GLY A 12 -34.36 -12.54 -1.95
C GLY A 12 -33.67 -13.80 -1.42
N SER A 13 -34.42 -14.68 -0.78
CA SER A 13 -34.02 -16.03 -0.37
C SER A 13 -34.85 -17.09 -1.10
N ALA A 14 -34.16 -18.12 -1.58
CA ALA A 14 -34.53 -19.54 -1.79
C ALA A 14 -35.92 -19.93 -2.36
N THR A 15 -35.97 -20.74 -3.43
CA THR A 15 -36.10 -22.24 -3.39
C THR A 15 -36.46 -22.81 -4.78
N ASP A 16 -35.84 -23.97 -5.09
CA ASP A 16 -36.28 -25.13 -5.89
C ASP A 16 -36.98 -25.01 -7.26
N ALA A 17 -36.38 -25.66 -8.26
CA ALA A 17 -37.00 -26.77 -9.02
C ALA A 17 -36.01 -27.41 -10.04
N PHE A 18 -35.72 -28.71 -9.87
CA PHE A 18 -35.13 -29.58 -10.90
C PHE A 18 -36.17 -29.97 -11.96
N PRO A 19 -35.74 -30.31 -13.20
CA PRO A 19 -36.22 -31.58 -13.73
C PRO A 19 -35.21 -32.43 -14.53
N ALA A 20 -35.35 -33.73 -14.31
CA ALA A 20 -35.34 -34.88 -15.24
C ALA A 20 -34.13 -35.23 -16.14
N ARG A 21 -33.67 -36.47 -15.91
CA ARG A 21 -32.79 -37.32 -16.72
C ARG A 21 -33.26 -37.50 -18.17
N LEU A 22 -32.29 -37.57 -19.09
CA LEU A 22 -32.39 -38.30 -20.36
C LEU A 22 -31.27 -39.34 -20.45
N SER A 23 -31.60 -40.53 -20.98
CA SER A 23 -30.73 -41.71 -21.12
C SER A 23 -30.03 -41.75 -22.49
N PRO A 24 -29.00 -42.59 -22.69
CA PRO A 24 -27.94 -42.37 -23.69
C PRO A 24 -28.22 -42.99 -25.07
N GLY A 25 -27.71 -42.34 -26.12
CA GLY A 25 -27.60 -42.86 -27.49
C GLY A 25 -26.17 -43.37 -27.80
N PRO A 26 -25.98 -44.15 -28.89
CA PRO A 26 -24.88 -45.09 -29.03
C PRO A 26 -23.56 -44.45 -29.48
N ALA A 27 -22.48 -45.15 -29.13
CA ALA A 27 -21.10 -44.82 -29.42
C ALA A 27 -20.79 -44.86 -30.93
N ALA A 28 -20.09 -43.83 -31.41
CA ALA A 28 -19.38 -43.85 -32.68
C ALA A 28 -17.90 -43.53 -32.41
N ASP A 29 -17.08 -44.51 -32.75
CA ASP A 29 -15.63 -44.53 -32.74
C ASP A 29 -15.08 -43.65 -33.87
N ALA A 30 -14.24 -42.68 -33.52
CA ALA A 30 -13.40 -41.93 -34.46
C ALA A 30 -12.17 -41.44 -33.71
N GLY A 31 -11.00 -41.97 -34.11
CA GLY A 31 -9.71 -41.72 -33.47
C GLY A 31 -9.37 -40.24 -33.36
N ALA A 32 -8.97 -39.85 -32.15
CA ALA A 32 -8.32 -38.57 -31.89
C ALA A 32 -6.81 -38.81 -31.83
N GLU A 33 -6.06 -38.21 -32.76
CA GLU A 33 -4.62 -37.99 -32.61
C GLU A 33 -4.38 -37.24 -31.30
N GLU A 34 -3.46 -37.74 -30.48
CA GLU A 34 -2.96 -37.06 -29.30
C GLU A 34 -2.22 -35.79 -29.74
N ALA A 35 -2.93 -34.66 -29.68
CA ALA A 35 -2.32 -33.36 -29.82
C ALA A 35 -1.40 -33.11 -28.62
N GLU A 36 -0.10 -32.96 -28.88
CA GLU A 36 0.88 -32.48 -27.90
C GLU A 36 0.37 -31.20 -27.20
N PRO A 37 0.57 -31.06 -25.88
CA PRO A 37 0.08 -29.91 -25.15
C PRO A 37 0.81 -28.66 -25.66
N ARG A 38 0.09 -27.79 -26.36
CA ARG A 38 0.56 -26.44 -26.65
C ARG A 38 0.93 -25.76 -25.33
N PRO A 39 2.06 -25.04 -25.24
CA PRO A 39 2.34 -24.24 -24.07
C PRO A 39 1.18 -23.25 -23.93
N MET A 40 0.43 -23.38 -22.84
CA MET A 40 -0.57 -22.40 -22.48
C MET A 40 0.18 -21.08 -22.35
N ALA A 41 -0.12 -20.12 -23.23
CA ALA A 41 0.33 -18.76 -23.07
C ALA A 41 -0.23 -18.25 -21.74
N ALA A 42 0.59 -18.30 -20.69
CA ALA A 42 0.31 -17.67 -19.41
C ALA A 42 0.41 -16.15 -19.63
N GLY A 43 -0.69 -15.53 -20.02
CA GLY A 43 -0.68 -14.11 -20.32
C GLY A 43 -1.97 -13.65 -20.95
N GLY A 44 -2.96 -13.33 -20.12
CA GLY A 44 -4.20 -12.70 -20.61
C GLY A 44 -5.31 -12.68 -19.57
N GLY A 45 -5.56 -11.50 -18.99
CA GLY A 45 -6.78 -11.15 -18.25
C GLY A 45 -7.04 -11.83 -16.89
N LEU A 46 -6.84 -13.15 -16.76
CA LEU A 46 -7.26 -13.92 -15.59
C LEU A 46 -6.48 -13.61 -14.31
N GLY A 47 -5.19 -13.27 -14.40
CA GLY A 47 -4.36 -12.93 -13.24
C GLY A 47 -4.50 -11.49 -12.75
N LEU A 48 -4.93 -10.57 -13.62
CA LEU A 48 -5.06 -9.15 -13.29
C LEU A 48 -6.13 -8.90 -12.22
N LEU A 49 -7.28 -9.58 -12.30
CA LEU A 49 -8.34 -9.40 -11.30
C LEU A 49 -7.91 -9.87 -9.89
N PRO A 50 -7.33 -11.07 -9.71
CA PRO A 50 -6.69 -11.47 -8.45
C PRO A 50 -5.64 -10.48 -7.96
N PHE A 51 -4.74 -10.01 -8.84
CA PHE A 51 -3.72 -9.01 -8.49
C PHE A 51 -4.36 -7.73 -7.94
N LEU A 52 -5.33 -7.15 -8.65
CA LEU A 52 -6.02 -5.93 -8.20
C LEU A 52 -6.83 -6.13 -6.92
N ARG A 53 -7.37 -7.35 -6.68
CA ARG A 53 -8.06 -7.68 -5.42
C ARG A 53 -7.10 -7.81 -4.23
N LEU A 54 -5.90 -8.34 -4.44
CA LEU A 54 -4.85 -8.37 -3.43
C LEU A 54 -4.37 -6.95 -3.15
N LEU A 55 -4.05 -6.16 -4.19
CA LEU A 55 -3.66 -4.77 -4.03
C LEU A 55 -4.74 -3.95 -3.29
N GLY A 56 -6.02 -4.21 -3.57
CA GLY A 56 -7.15 -3.60 -2.87
C GLY A 56 -7.29 -3.98 -1.38
N GLN A 57 -6.50 -4.94 -0.86
CA GLN A 57 -6.41 -5.20 0.58
C GLN A 57 -5.69 -4.06 1.31
N LEU A 58 -4.76 -3.35 0.65
CA LEU A 58 -4.01 -2.24 1.27
C LEU A 58 -4.92 -1.14 1.83
N LYS A 59 -6.08 -0.92 1.20
CA LYS A 59 -7.12 0.02 1.67
C LYS A 59 -7.70 -0.34 3.04
N ARG A 60 -7.45 -1.56 3.51
CA ARG A 60 -7.96 -2.14 4.75
C ARG A 60 -6.83 -2.61 5.67
N VAL A 61 -5.58 -2.33 5.31
CA VAL A 61 -4.42 -2.48 6.19
C VAL A 61 -4.18 -1.10 6.82
N PRO A 62 -4.60 -0.87 8.07
CA PRO A 62 -4.26 0.37 8.76
C PRO A 62 -2.76 0.40 9.05
N ARG A 63 -2.14 1.57 8.99
CA ARG A 63 -0.73 1.74 9.37
C ARG A 63 -0.55 1.45 10.86
N THR A 64 0.17 0.37 11.16
CA THR A 64 0.28 -0.27 12.49
C THR A 64 0.88 0.67 13.54
N GLY A 65 1.79 1.56 13.14
CA GLY A 65 2.35 2.59 14.02
C GLY A 65 1.27 3.44 14.69
N TRP A 66 0.26 3.88 13.94
CA TRP A 66 -0.85 4.70 14.42
C TRP A 66 -1.82 3.88 15.29
N VAL A 67 -2.10 2.64 14.88
CA VAL A 67 -2.91 1.68 15.66
C VAL A 67 -2.32 1.48 17.05
N TYR A 68 -1.00 1.28 17.14
CA TYR A 68 -0.28 1.11 18.40
C TYR A 68 -0.15 2.39 19.23
N ARG A 69 -0.56 3.53 18.71
CA ARG A 69 -0.70 4.80 19.45
C ARG A 69 -2.16 5.20 19.63
N ASN A 70 -3.10 4.29 19.40
CA ASN A 70 -4.52 4.50 19.61
C ASN A 70 -5.08 5.71 18.84
N VAL A 71 -4.53 6.03 17.67
CA VAL A 71 -5.14 6.98 16.73
C VAL A 71 -6.52 6.43 16.35
N ALA A 72 -7.55 7.27 16.41
CA ALA A 72 -8.94 6.81 16.28
C ALA A 72 -9.29 6.25 14.89
N GLU A 73 -8.89 6.97 13.84
CA GLU A 73 -9.11 6.60 12.44
C GLU A 73 -7.76 6.64 11.71
N PRO A 74 -6.92 5.61 11.90
CA PRO A 74 -5.61 5.56 11.28
C PRO A 74 -5.74 5.37 9.77
N GLU A 75 -4.86 6.02 9.02
CA GLU A 75 -4.77 5.90 7.57
C GLU A 75 -4.47 4.45 7.15
N SER A 76 -4.82 4.13 5.90
CA SER A 76 -4.42 2.88 5.29
C SER A 76 -3.02 2.97 4.67
N VAL A 77 -2.36 1.83 4.46
CA VAL A 77 -1.07 1.78 3.71
C VAL A 77 -1.19 2.40 2.32
N SER A 78 -2.35 2.28 1.68
CA SER A 78 -2.58 2.93 0.38
C SER A 78 -2.70 4.46 0.45
N ASP A 79 -3.15 5.04 1.57
CA ASP A 79 -3.20 6.50 1.76
C ASP A 79 -1.78 7.05 1.88
N HIS A 80 -0.95 6.40 2.69
CA HIS A 80 0.49 6.67 2.84
C HIS A 80 1.20 6.68 1.48
N MET A 81 1.09 5.58 0.71
CA MET A 81 1.74 5.48 -0.61
C MET A 81 1.20 6.51 -1.61
N TYR A 82 -0.09 6.87 -1.53
CA TYR A 82 -0.65 7.92 -2.38
C TYR A 82 0.02 9.27 -2.11
N ARG A 83 0.12 9.70 -0.85
CA ARG A 83 0.74 10.99 -0.53
C ARG A 83 2.23 10.99 -0.85
N MET A 84 2.94 9.88 -0.62
CA MET A 84 4.33 9.74 -1.08
C MET A 84 4.49 9.89 -2.60
N ALA A 85 3.61 9.27 -3.39
CA ALA A 85 3.63 9.40 -4.85
C ALA A 85 3.39 10.86 -5.28
N MET A 86 2.50 11.57 -4.58
CA MET A 86 2.28 13.01 -4.80
C MET A 86 3.51 13.84 -4.43
N MET A 87 4.19 13.53 -3.32
CA MET A 87 5.46 14.18 -2.93
C MET A 87 6.55 13.95 -3.99
N ALA A 88 6.68 12.72 -4.49
CA ALA A 88 7.61 12.39 -5.57
C ALA A 88 7.26 13.11 -6.89
N LEU A 89 5.97 13.32 -7.18
CA LEU A 89 5.53 14.04 -8.37
C LEU A 89 5.93 15.53 -8.34
N VAL A 90 5.78 16.17 -7.17
CA VAL A 90 6.02 17.61 -7.01
C VAL A 90 7.48 17.97 -6.72
N THR A 91 8.38 16.99 -6.55
CA THR A 91 9.81 17.28 -6.31
C THR A 91 10.41 18.17 -7.38
N GLU A 92 11.32 19.06 -6.99
CA GLU A 92 11.99 19.95 -7.94
C GLU A 92 13.37 19.44 -8.36
N ASP A 93 13.90 18.40 -7.71
CA ASP A 93 15.18 17.80 -8.05
C ASP A 93 15.16 17.24 -9.49
N LYS A 94 15.93 17.89 -10.36
CA LYS A 94 16.07 17.53 -11.78
C LYS A 94 17.09 16.42 -12.01
N SER A 95 17.86 16.04 -10.99
CA SER A 95 18.82 14.94 -11.06
C SER A 95 18.16 13.57 -10.93
N LEU A 96 16.93 13.51 -10.39
CA LEU A 96 16.17 12.29 -10.20
C LEU A 96 15.22 12.01 -11.36
N ASN A 97 15.03 10.73 -11.69
CA ASN A 97 13.91 10.31 -12.51
C ASN A 97 12.62 10.28 -11.68
N LYS A 98 11.82 11.35 -11.76
CA LYS A 98 10.56 11.47 -11.02
C LYS A 98 9.56 10.34 -11.29
N ASP A 99 9.44 9.89 -12.55
CA ASP A 99 8.51 8.82 -12.89
C ASP A 99 8.93 7.51 -12.20
N ARG A 100 10.24 7.27 -12.06
CA ARG A 100 10.76 6.15 -11.28
C ARG A 100 10.47 6.33 -9.79
N CYS A 101 10.69 7.51 -9.21
CA CYS A 101 10.34 7.81 -7.81
C CYS A 101 8.86 7.55 -7.51
N ILE A 102 7.95 7.98 -8.39
CA ILE A 102 6.50 7.75 -8.26
C ILE A 102 6.21 6.24 -8.27
N ARG A 103 6.79 5.49 -9.22
CA ARG A 103 6.60 4.04 -9.28
C ARG A 103 7.15 3.32 -8.05
N LEU A 104 8.31 3.72 -7.54
CA LEU A 104 8.86 3.19 -6.29
C LEU A 104 7.91 3.45 -5.13
N ALA A 105 7.43 4.68 -4.96
CA ALA A 105 6.49 5.05 -3.91
C ALA A 105 5.19 4.21 -3.96
N LEU A 106 4.66 3.93 -5.16
CA LEU A 106 3.45 3.12 -5.34
C LEU A 106 3.65 1.62 -5.13
N VAL A 107 4.90 1.13 -5.11
CA VAL A 107 5.22 -0.31 -5.08
C VAL A 107 5.87 -0.75 -3.77
N HIS A 108 6.57 0.13 -3.07
CA HIS A 108 7.46 -0.29 -1.99
C HIS A 108 6.77 -1.08 -0.85
N ASP A 109 5.58 -0.67 -0.42
CA ASP A 109 4.80 -1.36 0.61
C ASP A 109 3.73 -2.31 0.03
N MET A 110 3.81 -2.66 -1.26
CA MET A 110 2.79 -3.52 -1.90
C MET A 110 2.69 -4.92 -1.28
N ALA A 111 3.80 -5.42 -0.73
CA ALA A 111 3.86 -6.71 -0.03
C ALA A 111 2.90 -6.79 1.18
N GLU A 112 2.63 -5.64 1.81
CA GLU A 112 1.82 -5.54 3.03
C GLU A 112 0.36 -5.93 2.80
N CYS A 113 -0.08 -6.00 1.54
CA CYS A 113 -1.41 -6.52 1.20
C CYS A 113 -1.58 -8.01 1.55
N ILE A 114 -0.48 -8.74 1.74
CA ILE A 114 -0.42 -10.14 2.17
C ILE A 114 0.16 -10.24 3.59
N VAL A 115 1.26 -9.55 3.89
CA VAL A 115 1.98 -9.73 5.15
C VAL A 115 1.46 -8.85 6.30
N GLY A 116 0.66 -7.82 5.99
CA GLY A 116 0.29 -6.75 6.91
C GLY A 116 1.43 -5.74 7.11
N ASP A 117 1.11 -4.57 7.67
CA ASP A 117 2.13 -3.57 8.04
C ASP A 117 2.87 -4.03 9.32
N ILE A 118 4.13 -4.45 9.16
CA ILE A 118 4.99 -4.93 10.26
C ILE A 118 5.75 -3.76 10.87
N ALA A 119 5.36 -3.35 12.07
CA ALA A 119 5.98 -2.26 12.82
C ALA A 119 7.16 -2.74 13.68
N PRO A 120 8.08 -1.84 14.09
CA PRO A 120 9.18 -2.18 14.99
C PRO A 120 8.74 -2.86 16.30
N ALA A 121 7.55 -2.53 16.80
CA ALA A 121 6.99 -3.11 18.02
C ALA A 121 6.59 -4.60 17.89
N ASP A 122 6.49 -5.12 16.66
CA ASP A 122 6.19 -6.54 16.41
C ASP A 122 7.41 -7.45 16.63
N ASN A 123 8.59 -6.87 16.84
CA ASN A 123 9.84 -7.60 17.13
C ASN A 123 10.20 -8.68 16.10
N ILE A 124 9.79 -8.50 14.84
CA ILE A 124 10.18 -9.38 13.72
C ILE A 124 11.60 -9.00 13.27
N PRO A 125 12.55 -9.95 13.22
CA PRO A 125 13.90 -9.68 12.70
C PRO A 125 13.85 -9.17 11.27
N LYS A 126 14.80 -8.27 10.91
CA LYS A 126 14.84 -7.66 9.58
C LYS A 126 14.89 -8.71 8.47
N GLU A 127 15.67 -9.76 8.66
CA GLU A 127 15.83 -10.86 7.70
C GLU A 127 14.52 -11.63 7.50
N GLU A 128 13.75 -11.83 8.57
CA GLU A 128 12.44 -12.51 8.48
C GLU A 128 11.37 -11.61 7.87
N LYS A 129 11.37 -10.29 8.18
CA LYS A 129 10.50 -9.31 7.51
C LYS A 129 10.76 -9.33 6.00
N HIS A 130 12.03 -9.19 5.61
CA HIS A 130 12.44 -9.21 4.22
C HIS A 130 12.02 -10.51 3.52
N ARG A 131 12.29 -11.67 4.12
CA ARG A 131 11.90 -12.98 3.55
C ARG A 131 10.38 -13.09 3.33
N ARG A 132 9.56 -12.59 4.26
CA ARG A 132 8.09 -12.60 4.13
C ARG A 132 7.63 -11.68 3.01
N GLU A 133 8.19 -10.48 2.93
CA GLU A 133 7.84 -9.49 1.91
C GLU A 133 8.29 -9.94 0.53
N GLU A 134 9.48 -10.53 0.41
CA GLU A 134 9.98 -11.13 -0.83
C GLU A 134 9.01 -12.23 -1.32
N THR A 135 8.62 -13.13 -0.43
CA THR A 135 7.67 -14.20 -0.75
C THR A 135 6.32 -13.62 -1.21
N ALA A 136 5.82 -12.59 -0.55
CA ALA A 136 4.57 -11.92 -0.92
C ALA A 136 4.68 -11.22 -2.28
N MET A 137 5.79 -10.54 -2.56
CA MET A 137 6.02 -9.88 -3.86
C MET A 137 6.13 -10.88 -4.99
N GLN A 138 6.80 -12.02 -4.79
CA GLN A 138 6.82 -13.11 -5.77
C GLN A 138 5.40 -13.63 -6.03
N GLN A 139 4.59 -13.84 -5.00
CA GLN A 139 3.19 -14.27 -5.15
C GLN A 139 2.34 -13.26 -5.93
N LEU A 140 2.47 -11.96 -5.62
CA LEU A 140 1.72 -10.90 -6.29
C LEU A 140 2.10 -10.78 -7.76
N THR A 141 3.39 -10.67 -8.03
CA THR A 141 3.90 -10.39 -9.38
C THR A 141 3.75 -11.59 -10.32
N HIS A 142 3.69 -12.82 -9.80
CA HIS A 142 3.34 -14.02 -10.59
C HIS A 142 1.93 -14.01 -11.19
N LEU A 143 1.05 -13.11 -10.75
CA LEU A 143 -0.28 -12.92 -11.33
C LEU A 143 -0.27 -12.04 -12.59
N LEU A 144 0.88 -11.45 -12.94
CA LEU A 144 1.03 -10.52 -14.05
C LEU A 144 1.74 -11.17 -15.25
N SER A 145 1.76 -10.46 -16.38
CA SER A 145 2.61 -10.86 -17.51
C SER A 145 4.09 -10.77 -17.15
N GLU A 146 4.94 -11.51 -17.86
CA GLU A 146 6.37 -11.58 -17.60
C GLU A 146 7.06 -10.22 -17.46
N ASP A 147 6.75 -9.28 -18.37
CA ASP A 147 7.36 -7.95 -18.37
C ASP A 147 6.92 -7.11 -17.16
N LEU A 148 5.63 -7.15 -16.81
CA LEU A 148 5.09 -6.44 -15.64
C LEU A 148 5.56 -7.07 -14.32
N ARG A 149 5.64 -8.41 -14.28
CA ARG A 149 6.20 -9.15 -13.15
C ARG A 149 7.61 -8.65 -12.85
N ARG A 150 8.46 -8.65 -13.88
CA ARG A 150 9.85 -8.20 -13.77
C ARG A 150 9.93 -6.74 -13.34
N GLU A 151 9.19 -5.84 -13.98
CA GLU A 151 9.22 -4.41 -13.67
C GLU A 151 8.84 -4.11 -12.21
N ILE A 152 7.72 -4.66 -11.72
CA ILE A 152 7.23 -4.38 -10.36
C ILE A 152 8.13 -5.03 -9.31
N TYR A 153 8.61 -6.25 -9.56
CA TYR A 153 9.52 -6.91 -8.64
C TYR A 153 10.85 -6.15 -8.52
N GLU A 154 11.44 -5.73 -9.64
CA GLU A 154 12.68 -4.94 -9.65
C GLU A 154 12.52 -3.57 -8.97
N LEU A 155 11.35 -2.93 -9.07
CA LEU A 155 11.04 -1.70 -8.32
C LEU A 155 11.07 -1.94 -6.81
N TRP A 156 10.41 -2.99 -6.34
CA TRP A 156 10.42 -3.34 -4.91
C TRP A 156 11.83 -3.69 -4.43
N GLU A 157 12.56 -4.50 -5.20
CA GLU A 157 13.94 -4.89 -4.87
C GLU A 157 14.90 -3.68 -4.86
N GLU A 158 14.73 -2.72 -5.77
CA GLU A 158 15.48 -1.47 -5.81
C GLU A 158 15.26 -0.65 -4.53
N TYR A 159 14.02 -0.55 -4.06
CA TYR A 159 13.69 0.12 -2.80
C TYR A 159 14.28 -0.63 -1.60
N GLU A 160 14.07 -1.94 -1.50
CA GLU A 160 14.58 -2.74 -0.36
C GLU A 160 16.11 -2.64 -0.22
N ASN A 161 16.82 -2.70 -1.35
CA ASN A 161 18.27 -2.62 -1.38
C ASN A 161 18.82 -1.19 -1.35
N GLN A 162 17.96 -0.18 -1.47
CA GLN A 162 18.34 1.24 -1.54
C GLN A 162 19.44 1.48 -2.59
N SER A 163 19.31 0.85 -3.76
CA SER A 163 20.39 0.71 -4.74
C SER A 163 20.54 1.89 -5.70
N SER A 164 19.54 2.79 -5.76
CA SER A 164 19.53 3.98 -6.62
C SER A 164 19.43 5.29 -5.82
N ALA A 165 19.58 6.43 -6.50
CA ALA A 165 19.33 7.74 -5.91
C ALA A 165 17.82 7.93 -5.65
N GLU A 166 16.98 7.45 -6.56
CA GLU A 166 15.53 7.45 -6.47
C GLU A 166 15.02 6.66 -5.26
N ALA A 167 15.54 5.45 -5.02
CA ALA A 167 15.16 4.64 -3.86
C ALA A 167 15.52 5.32 -2.53
N LYS A 168 16.70 5.95 -2.46
CA LYS A 168 17.16 6.72 -1.29
C LYS A 168 16.35 7.98 -1.07
N PHE A 169 15.90 8.62 -2.15
CA PHE A 169 15.00 9.76 -2.08
C PHE A 169 13.61 9.33 -1.58
N VAL A 170 13.02 8.29 -2.16
CA VAL A 170 11.71 7.76 -1.77
C VAL A 170 11.72 7.24 -0.32
N LYS A 171 12.83 6.69 0.17
CA LYS A 171 12.94 6.30 1.58
C LYS A 171 12.89 7.49 2.55
N GLN A 172 13.42 8.63 2.13
CA GLN A 172 13.29 9.86 2.90
C GLN A 172 11.88 10.48 2.76
N LEU A 173 11.20 10.30 1.62
CA LEU A 173 9.79 10.65 1.50
C LEU A 173 8.92 9.84 2.45
N ASP A 174 9.12 8.52 2.55
CA ASP A 174 8.42 7.63 3.51
C ASP A 174 8.50 8.18 4.95
N GLN A 175 9.71 8.53 5.39
CA GLN A 175 9.94 9.08 6.73
C GLN A 175 9.36 10.49 6.90
N CYS A 176 9.47 11.35 5.88
CA CYS A 176 8.95 12.72 5.92
C CYS A 176 7.42 12.73 5.95
N GLU A 177 6.79 11.86 5.15
CA GLU A 177 5.35 11.67 5.10
C GLU A 177 4.83 11.19 6.45
N MET A 178 5.51 10.21 7.07
CA MET A 178 5.16 9.68 8.38
C MET A 178 5.15 10.77 9.47
N ILE A 179 6.17 11.63 9.54
CA ILE A 179 6.19 12.70 10.57
C ILE A 179 5.20 13.83 10.27
N LEU A 180 4.90 14.09 8.99
CA LEU A 180 3.83 15.01 8.61
C LEU A 180 2.47 14.45 9.10
N GLN A 181 2.22 13.17 8.87
CA GLN A 181 1.00 12.50 9.35
C GLN A 181 0.91 12.50 10.88
N ALA A 182 2.03 12.28 11.58
CA ALA A 182 2.08 12.39 13.04
C ALA A 182 1.64 13.79 13.51
N PHE A 183 2.16 14.85 12.87
CA PHE A 183 1.76 16.22 13.19
C PHE A 183 0.26 16.46 12.95
N GLU A 184 -0.26 16.02 11.81
CA GLU A 184 -1.69 16.16 11.49
C GLU A 184 -2.60 15.43 12.49
N TYR A 185 -2.21 14.22 12.93
CA TYR A 185 -2.97 13.52 13.98
C TYR A 185 -2.93 14.24 15.32
N GLU A 186 -1.80 14.81 15.70
CA GLU A 186 -1.72 15.66 16.91
C GLU A 186 -2.64 16.89 16.81
N GLU A 187 -2.75 17.52 15.64
CA GLU A 187 -3.67 18.65 15.42
C GLU A 187 -5.14 18.21 15.47
N LEU A 188 -5.50 17.12 14.77
CA LEU A 188 -6.87 16.59 14.73
C LEU A 188 -7.38 16.19 16.11
N GLU A 189 -6.54 15.52 16.89
CA GLU A 189 -6.88 15.03 18.23
C GLU A 189 -6.66 16.09 19.32
N LYS A 190 -6.08 17.25 18.97
CA LYS A 190 -5.73 18.33 19.91
C LYS A 190 -4.82 17.84 21.02
N THR A 191 -3.83 17.03 20.66
CA THR A 191 -2.81 16.49 21.57
C THR A 191 -1.40 16.86 21.08
N PRO A 192 -1.01 18.15 21.10
CA PRO A 192 0.31 18.57 20.60
C PRO A 192 1.43 17.82 21.32
N GLY A 193 2.39 17.29 20.57
CA GLY A 193 3.54 16.58 21.15
C GLY A 193 3.32 15.09 21.45
N ARG A 194 2.09 14.56 21.33
CA ARG A 194 1.75 13.18 21.72
C ARG A 194 2.53 12.11 20.95
N LEU A 195 2.83 12.34 19.69
CA LEU A 195 3.46 11.39 18.75
C LEU A 195 4.95 11.73 18.53
N GLN A 196 5.61 12.26 19.56
CA GLN A 196 7.03 12.65 19.53
C GLN A 196 7.98 11.50 19.16
N ASP A 197 7.63 10.27 19.50
CA ASP A 197 8.44 9.09 19.21
C ASP A 197 8.65 8.85 17.71
N PHE A 198 7.69 9.23 16.86
CA PHE A 198 7.88 9.20 15.40
C PHE A 198 8.95 10.20 14.95
N PHE A 199 8.93 11.42 15.49
CA PHE A 199 9.93 12.44 15.21
C PHE A 199 11.32 11.99 15.68
N ASP A 200 11.42 11.49 16.90
CA ASP A 200 12.68 10.99 17.47
C ASP A 200 13.26 9.84 16.62
N SER A 201 12.39 8.97 16.09
CA SER A 201 12.80 7.86 15.22
C SER A 201 13.43 8.29 13.89
N THR A 202 13.25 9.55 13.48
CA THR A 202 13.77 10.10 12.21
C THR A 202 15.02 10.96 12.38
N ALA A 203 15.48 11.16 13.62
CA ALA A 203 16.66 11.97 13.90
C ALA A 203 17.89 11.50 13.10
N GLY A 204 18.48 12.42 12.33
CA GLY A 204 19.68 12.16 11.52
C GLY A 204 19.46 11.31 10.26
N LYS A 205 18.21 10.99 9.88
CA LYS A 205 17.92 10.19 8.69
C LYS A 205 17.72 10.99 7.40
N PHE A 206 17.41 12.28 7.52
CA PHE A 206 17.23 13.17 6.38
C PHE A 206 18.56 13.79 5.93
N VAL A 207 18.82 13.73 4.63
CA VAL A 207 20.03 14.27 3.99
C VAL A 207 19.73 15.01 2.68
N HIS A 208 18.59 14.73 2.04
CA HIS A 208 18.22 15.36 0.78
C HIS A 208 17.82 16.84 1.02
N PRO A 209 18.38 17.82 0.28
CA PRO A 209 18.18 19.24 0.56
C PRO A 209 16.70 19.68 0.58
N GLU A 210 15.91 19.23 -0.40
CA GLU A 210 14.48 19.55 -0.48
C GLU A 210 13.69 18.98 0.72
N ILE A 211 14.03 17.75 1.14
CA ILE A 211 13.34 17.08 2.25
C ILE A 211 13.75 17.73 3.57
N LEU A 212 15.02 18.08 3.75
CA LEU A 212 15.50 18.83 4.92
C LEU A 212 14.75 20.16 5.08
N GLN A 213 14.51 20.88 3.99
CA GLN A 213 13.73 22.11 4.02
C GLN A 213 12.29 21.85 4.47
N LEU A 214 11.63 20.83 3.91
CA LEU A 214 10.26 20.48 4.29
C LEU A 214 10.15 20.04 5.76
N VAL A 215 11.06 19.16 6.21
CA VAL A 215 11.12 18.69 7.61
C VAL A 215 11.35 19.86 8.58
N SER A 216 12.18 20.83 8.21
CA SER A 216 12.38 22.06 9.00
C SER A 216 11.09 22.87 9.15
N LEU A 217 10.31 23.01 8.08
CA LEU A 217 9.01 23.69 8.12
C LEU A 217 8.02 22.94 9.01
N ILE A 218 7.90 21.61 8.85
CA ILE A 218 7.04 20.76 9.69
C ILE A 218 7.39 20.92 11.17
N ASN A 219 8.68 20.82 11.52
CA ASN A 219 9.13 20.95 12.91
C ASN A 219 8.83 22.35 13.47
N THR A 220 9.09 23.40 12.69
CA THR A 220 8.84 24.80 13.12
C THR A 220 7.35 25.03 13.41
N GLU A 221 6.47 24.56 12.53
CA GLU A 221 5.01 24.70 12.72
C GLU A 221 4.52 23.87 13.91
N ARG A 222 5.00 22.63 14.05
CA ARG A 222 4.66 21.75 15.16
C ARG A 222 5.13 22.30 16.51
N GLU A 223 6.37 22.77 16.61
CA GLU A 223 6.92 23.37 17.83
C GLU A 223 6.10 24.59 18.28
N LYS A 224 5.66 25.42 17.34
CA LYS A 224 4.74 26.53 17.63
C LYS A 224 3.43 26.04 18.23
N ARG A 225 2.80 24.99 17.68
CA ARG A 225 1.57 24.41 18.24
C ARG A 225 1.75 23.88 19.66
N ILE A 226 2.88 23.24 19.93
CA ILE A 226 3.22 22.73 21.27
C ILE A 226 3.41 23.90 22.25
N ALA A 227 4.10 24.96 21.84
CA ALA A 227 4.31 26.16 22.66
C ALA A 227 3.00 26.88 22.99
N ASP A 228 2.12 27.06 22.00
CA ASP A 228 0.80 27.69 22.15
C ASP A 228 -0.09 26.91 23.13
N ALA A 229 -0.03 25.58 23.11
CA ALA A 229 -0.78 24.72 24.05
C ALA A 229 -0.21 24.72 25.47
N SER A 230 1.09 25.00 25.63
CA SER A 230 1.77 25.07 26.94
C SER A 230 1.54 26.42 27.65
N HIS A 231 1.18 27.46 26.89
CA HIS A 231 0.87 28.79 27.42
C HIS A 231 -0.52 29.26 26.96
N PRO A 232 -1.61 28.60 27.40
CA PRO A 232 -2.96 29.04 27.07
C PRO A 232 -3.22 30.37 27.77
N HIS A 233 -3.04 31.48 27.05
CA HIS A 233 -3.29 32.88 27.43
C HIS A 233 -3.41 33.15 28.95
N SER A 234 -2.31 33.65 29.55
CA SER A 234 -2.39 34.46 30.78
C SER A 234 -3.32 35.66 30.63
#